data_AF-A0A848PC83-F1
#
_entry.id   AF-A0A848PC83-F1
#
_cell.length_a   1.000
_cell.length_b   1.000
_cell.length_c   1.000
_cell.angle_alpha   90.00
_cell.angle_beta   90.00
_cell.angle_gamma   90.00
#
_symmetry.space_group_name_H-M   'P 1'
#
loop_
_entity.id
_entity.type
_entity.pdbx_description
1 polymer ?
#
loop_
_entity_poly.entity_id
_entity_poly.type
_entity_poly.pdbx_seq_one_letter_code
_entity_poly.pdbx_strand_id
1 'polypeptide(L)'
;FDQLVAAYRESTRALVEGGVDLILIETVFDTLNAKAAIYAVKEELEALGVDLPLMISGTITDASGRTLSGQTTEAFYNSLRHAEALSFGLNCALGPDELRQYVQELSRIAECYVTAHPNAGLPNAFGEYDLDADTMATQIREWAEAGF
;
A
#
# COMPACT_ATOMS: atom_id res chain seq x y z
N PHE A 1 -2.24 -19.02 -7.00
CA PHE A 1 -1.06 -18.68 -6.17
C PHE A 1 0.22 -18.84 -6.99
N ASP A 2 0.59 -20.05 -7.40
CA ASP A 2 1.87 -20.31 -8.11
C ASP A 2 2.09 -19.45 -9.36
N GLN A 3 1.04 -19.24 -10.17
CA GLN A 3 1.12 -18.36 -11.34
C GLN A 3 1.44 -16.91 -10.97
N LEU A 4 0.88 -16.40 -9.86
CA LEU A 4 1.18 -15.06 -9.36
C LEU A 4 2.60 -14.99 -8.84
N VAL A 5 3.05 -16.03 -8.12
CA VAL A 5 4.44 -16.10 -7.63
C VAL A 5 5.41 -16.02 -8.81
N ALA A 6 5.20 -16.81 -9.87
CA ALA A 6 6.04 -16.77 -11.05
C ALA A 6 6.10 -15.37 -11.68
N ALA A 7 4.95 -14.72 -11.86
CA ALA A 7 4.87 -13.38 -12.45
C ALA A 7 5.54 -12.30 -11.57
N TYR A 8 5.35 -12.36 -10.25
CA TYR A 8 5.96 -11.41 -9.33
C TYR A 8 7.47 -11.62 -9.20
N ARG A 9 7.97 -12.86 -9.29
CA ARG A 9 9.41 -13.13 -9.32
C ARG A 9 10.08 -12.54 -10.56
N GLU A 10 9.47 -12.72 -11.73
CA GLU A 10 9.94 -12.11 -12.99
C GLU A 10 10.01 -10.58 -12.86
N SER A 11 8.94 -9.97 -12.36
CA SER A 11 8.87 -8.51 -12.17
C SER A 11 9.91 -8.02 -11.14
N THR A 12 10.06 -8.74 -10.02
CA THR A 12 11.03 -8.39 -8.96
C THR A 12 12.45 -8.44 -9.48
N ARG A 13 12.81 -9.48 -10.24
CA ARG A 13 14.14 -9.59 -10.86
C ARG A 13 14.43 -8.39 -11.76
N ALA A 14 13.49 -8.05 -12.64
CA ALA A 14 13.67 -6.92 -13.55
C ALA A 14 13.85 -5.58 -12.80
N LEU A 15 13.12 -5.38 -11.70
CA LEU A 15 13.29 -4.19 -10.85
C LEU A 15 14.66 -4.17 -10.18
N VAL A 16 15.12 -5.29 -9.62
CA VAL A 16 16.44 -5.41 -8.98
C VAL A 16 17.56 -5.17 -9.99
N GLU A 17 17.47 -5.74 -11.20
CA GLU A 17 18.42 -5.48 -12.29
C GLU A 17 18.42 -4.00 -12.72
N GLY A 18 17.28 -3.33 -12.60
CA GLY A 18 17.13 -1.90 -12.79
C GLY A 18 17.76 -1.03 -11.68
N GLY A 19 18.22 -1.64 -10.59
CA GLY A 19 18.91 -0.94 -9.50
C GLY A 19 17.99 -0.17 -8.55
N VAL A 20 16.78 -0.70 -8.28
CA VAL A 20 15.87 -0.10 -7.29
C VAL A 20 16.42 -0.17 -5.85
N ASP A 21 16.07 0.81 -5.03
CA ASP A 21 16.46 0.88 -3.62
C ASP A 21 15.50 0.10 -2.68
N LEU A 22 14.29 -0.21 -3.14
CA LEU A 22 13.25 -0.92 -2.39
C LEU A 22 12.20 -1.52 -3.34
N ILE A 23 11.35 -2.40 -2.81
CA ILE A 23 10.20 -2.97 -3.51
C ILE A 23 8.91 -2.52 -2.82
N LEU A 24 7.98 -1.95 -3.59
CA LEU A 24 6.65 -1.57 -3.11
C LEU A 24 5.58 -2.47 -3.76
N ILE A 25 4.86 -3.22 -2.93
CA ILE A 25 3.64 -3.93 -3.33
C ILE A 25 2.46 -3.00 -3.05
N GLU A 26 2.02 -2.25 -4.07
CA GLU A 26 0.95 -1.26 -3.93
C GLU A 26 -0.40 -1.69 -4.50
N THR A 27 -1.43 -0.91 -4.17
CA THR A 27 -2.82 -1.10 -4.63
C THR A 27 -3.33 -2.50 -4.32
N VAL A 28 -2.95 -3.02 -3.16
CA VAL A 28 -3.38 -4.35 -2.73
C VAL A 28 -4.83 -4.28 -2.27
N PHE A 29 -5.70 -4.97 -3.01
CA PHE A 29 -7.11 -5.13 -2.66
C PHE A 29 -7.48 -6.58 -2.28
N ASP A 30 -6.58 -7.53 -2.54
CA ASP A 30 -6.73 -8.96 -2.21
C ASP A 30 -5.51 -9.50 -1.46
N THR A 31 -5.78 -10.14 -0.31
CA THR A 31 -4.77 -10.62 0.63
C THR A 31 -4.00 -11.82 0.09
N LEU A 32 -4.63 -12.70 -0.70
CA LEU A 32 -3.97 -13.88 -1.24
C LEU A 32 -2.97 -13.49 -2.33
N ASN A 33 -3.34 -12.53 -3.17
CA ASN A 33 -2.46 -11.92 -4.16
C ASN A 33 -1.28 -11.23 -3.48
N ALA A 34 -1.53 -10.50 -2.39
CA ALA A 34 -0.47 -9.86 -1.59
C ALA A 34 0.52 -10.88 -1.02
N LYS A 35 0.01 -11.98 -0.46
CA LYS A 35 0.86 -13.06 0.07
C LYS A 35 1.70 -13.73 -1.01
N ALA A 36 1.15 -13.91 -2.22
CA ALA A 36 1.91 -14.42 -3.36
C ALA A 36 3.03 -13.44 -3.75
N ALA A 37 2.75 -12.14 -3.76
CA ALA A 37 3.75 -11.10 -4.05
C ALA A 37 4.84 -11.05 -2.97
N ILE A 38 4.48 -11.04 -1.68
CA ILE A 38 5.44 -11.06 -0.57
C ILE A 38 6.37 -12.27 -0.65
N TYR A 39 5.80 -13.46 -0.87
CA TYR A 39 6.58 -14.69 -1.04
C TYR A 39 7.53 -14.59 -2.24
N ALA A 40 7.01 -14.17 -3.40
CA ALA A 40 7.81 -14.03 -4.62
C ALA A 40 8.96 -13.03 -4.47
N VAL A 41 8.71 -11.87 -3.85
CA VAL A 41 9.74 -10.86 -3.61
C VAL A 41 10.83 -11.42 -2.71
N LYS A 42 10.46 -12.00 -1.56
CA LYS A 42 11.44 -12.56 -0.61
C LYS A 42 12.30 -13.65 -1.26
N GLU A 43 11.69 -14.58 -1.98
CA GLU A 43 12.40 -15.67 -2.66
C GLU A 43 13.33 -15.16 -3.76
N GLU A 44 12.93 -14.11 -4.50
CA GLU A 44 13.77 -13.57 -5.57
C GLU A 44 14.93 -12.74 -5.01
N LEU A 45 14.72 -11.96 -3.96
CA LEU A 45 15.79 -11.23 -3.27
C LEU A 45 16.82 -12.21 -2.69
N GLU A 46 16.37 -13.31 -2.06
CA GLU A 46 17.26 -14.38 -1.59
C GLU A 46 18.03 -15.03 -2.75
N ALA A 47 17.36 -15.38 -3.85
CA ALA A 47 18.00 -16.00 -5.02
C ALA A 47 19.04 -15.09 -5.68
N LEU A 48 18.83 -13.78 -5.66
CA LEU A 48 19.76 -12.77 -6.19
C LEU A 48 20.85 -12.38 -5.19
N GLY A 49 20.73 -12.79 -3.91
CA GLY A 49 21.67 -12.44 -2.85
C GLY A 49 21.65 -10.95 -2.50
N VAL A 50 20.49 -10.29 -2.64
CA VAL A 50 20.29 -8.88 -2.31
C VAL A 50 19.34 -8.73 -1.13
N ASP A 51 19.52 -7.66 -0.36
CA ASP A 51 18.65 -7.30 0.75
C ASP A 51 18.05 -5.92 0.46
N LEU A 52 16.78 -5.90 0.03
CA LEU A 52 16.04 -4.68 -0.28
C LEU A 52 14.83 -4.55 0.64
N PRO A 53 14.55 -3.35 1.18
CA PRO A 53 13.36 -3.14 1.98
C PRO A 53 12.07 -3.40 1.20
N LEU A 54 11.11 -4.03 1.86
CA LEU A 54 9.76 -4.24 1.34
C LEU A 54 8.82 -3.19 1.92
N MET A 55 8.02 -2.55 1.06
CA MET A 55 6.88 -1.72 1.43
C MET A 55 5.59 -2.38 0.95
N ILE A 56 4.50 -2.24 1.71
CA ILE A 56 3.18 -2.74 1.34
C ILE A 56 2.18 -1.59 1.42
N SER A 57 1.35 -1.41 0.39
CA SER A 57 0.26 -0.44 0.39
C SER A 57 -1.05 -1.09 -0.08
N GLY A 58 -2.07 -1.00 0.77
CA GLY A 58 -3.41 -1.48 0.47
C GLY A 58 -4.33 -0.40 -0.08
N THR A 59 -5.45 -0.80 -0.68
CA THR A 59 -6.49 0.13 -1.12
C THR A 59 -7.81 -0.22 -0.45
N ILE A 60 -8.37 0.77 0.25
CA ILE A 60 -9.76 0.76 0.73
C ILE A 60 -10.63 1.24 -0.43
N THR A 61 -11.53 0.38 -0.92
CA THR A 61 -12.15 0.60 -2.24
C THR A 61 -13.28 1.63 -2.24
N ASP A 62 -13.91 1.87 -1.10
CA ASP A 62 -15.01 2.82 -0.96
C ASP A 62 -15.27 3.20 0.51
N ALA A 63 -16.35 3.95 0.74
CA ALA A 63 -16.78 4.40 2.07
C ALA A 63 -17.18 3.26 3.03
N SER A 64 -17.19 1.98 2.61
CA SER A 64 -17.40 0.85 3.52
C SER A 64 -16.21 0.61 4.45
N GLY A 65 -15.05 1.20 4.16
CA GLY A 65 -13.84 1.05 4.97
C GLY A 65 -13.18 -0.31 4.83
N ARG A 66 -13.38 -0.98 3.70
CA ARG A 66 -12.86 -2.32 3.42
C ARG A 66 -12.06 -2.38 2.14
N THR A 67 -11.14 -3.34 2.08
CA THR A 67 -10.53 -3.79 0.82
C THR A 67 -11.59 -4.46 -0.06
N LEU A 68 -11.28 -4.67 -1.34
CA LEU A 68 -12.19 -5.40 -2.26
C LEU A 68 -12.51 -6.82 -1.75
N SER A 69 -11.55 -7.47 -1.10
CA SER A 69 -11.74 -8.78 -0.44
C SER A 69 -12.53 -8.73 0.87
N GLY A 70 -12.97 -7.54 1.30
CA GLY A 70 -13.85 -7.33 2.46
C GLY A 70 -13.14 -7.15 3.80
N GLN A 71 -11.80 -6.99 3.82
CA GLN A 71 -11.04 -6.81 5.06
C GLN A 71 -11.10 -5.37 5.55
N THR A 72 -11.25 -5.16 6.86
CA THR A 72 -10.99 -3.86 7.49
C THR A 72 -9.49 -3.55 7.44
N THR A 73 -9.10 -2.29 7.65
CA THR A 73 -7.68 -1.88 7.74
C THR A 73 -6.89 -2.75 8.73
N GLU A 74 -7.43 -2.96 9.93
CA GLU A 74 -6.79 -3.79 10.96
C GLU A 74 -6.67 -5.26 10.54
N ALA A 75 -7.71 -5.84 9.94
CA ALA A 75 -7.66 -7.21 9.46
C ALA A 75 -6.65 -7.38 8.32
N PHE A 76 -6.55 -6.39 7.44
CA PHE A 76 -5.58 -6.38 6.34
C PHE A 76 -4.15 -6.31 6.86
N TYR A 77 -3.84 -5.37 7.77
CA TYR A 77 -2.53 -5.26 8.41
C TYR A 77 -2.14 -6.56 9.12
N ASN A 78 -3.00 -7.07 10.02
CA ASN A 78 -2.72 -8.31 10.76
C ASN A 78 -2.51 -9.52 9.86
N SER A 79 -3.19 -9.57 8.71
CA SER A 79 -3.03 -10.66 7.74
C SER A 79 -1.67 -10.66 7.05
N LEU A 80 -0.98 -9.52 7.01
CA LEU A 80 0.25 -9.30 6.24
C LEU A 80 1.46 -8.84 7.08
N ARG A 81 1.29 -8.51 8.38
CA ARG A 81 2.38 -8.01 9.24
C ARG A 81 3.61 -8.94 9.33
N HIS A 82 3.40 -10.25 9.15
CA HIS A 82 4.46 -11.26 9.04
C HIS A 82 5.40 -11.05 7.85
N ALA A 83 5.09 -10.12 6.95
CA ALA A 83 6.00 -9.69 5.90
C ALA A 83 7.22 -8.94 6.45
N GLU A 84 7.13 -8.36 7.66
CA GLU A 84 8.19 -7.54 8.26
C GLU A 84 8.60 -6.38 7.33
N ALA A 85 7.59 -5.76 6.71
CA ALA A 85 7.78 -4.65 5.79
C ALA A 85 8.33 -3.40 6.51
N LEU A 86 9.20 -2.66 5.84
CA LEU A 86 9.71 -1.36 6.29
C LEU A 86 8.54 -0.39 6.56
N SER A 87 7.56 -0.38 5.67
CA SER A 87 6.34 0.40 5.85
C SER A 87 5.09 -0.34 5.41
N PHE A 88 3.98 0.00 6.06
CA PHE A 88 2.65 -0.42 5.68
C PHE A 88 1.78 0.81 5.45
N GLY A 89 1.05 0.87 4.35
CA GLY A 89 0.33 2.07 3.97
C GLY A 89 -0.99 1.84 3.28
N LEU A 90 -1.63 2.96 2.92
CA LEU A 90 -2.83 2.98 2.11
C LEU A 90 -2.66 3.92 0.91
N ASN A 91 -3.13 3.50 -0.25
CA ASN A 91 -3.09 4.31 -1.46
C ASN A 91 -4.37 4.19 -2.29
N CYS A 92 -4.58 5.18 -3.16
CA CYS A 92 -5.63 5.18 -4.18
C CYS A 92 -7.07 5.18 -3.62
N ALA A 93 -8.03 5.09 -4.54
CA ALA A 93 -9.49 5.07 -4.38
C ALA A 93 -10.10 6.29 -3.68
N LEU A 94 -9.67 6.58 -2.46
CA LEU A 94 -10.21 7.64 -1.62
C LEU A 94 -9.34 8.90 -1.69
N GLY A 95 -10.01 10.04 -1.58
CA GLY A 95 -9.35 11.32 -1.32
C GLY A 95 -8.77 11.38 0.09
N PRO A 96 -7.99 12.42 0.40
CA PRO A 96 -7.45 12.60 1.74
C PRO A 96 -8.54 12.63 2.82
N ASP A 97 -9.61 13.40 2.65
CA ASP A 97 -10.65 13.52 3.68
C ASP A 97 -11.24 12.15 4.07
N GLU A 98 -11.54 11.31 3.07
CA GLU A 98 -12.12 9.99 3.30
C GLU A 98 -11.09 8.97 3.80
N LEU A 99 -9.84 9.04 3.31
CA LEU A 99 -8.79 8.07 3.65
C LEU A 99 -8.25 8.27 5.07
N ARG A 100 -8.29 9.50 5.59
CA ARG A 100 -7.69 9.93 6.86
C ARG A 100 -7.95 8.97 8.02
N GLN A 101 -9.20 8.58 8.25
CA GLN A 101 -9.58 7.73 9.37
C GLN A 101 -8.89 6.35 9.34
N TYR A 102 -8.65 5.82 8.14
CA TYR A 102 -8.01 4.52 7.95
C TYR A 102 -6.50 4.61 8.13
N VAL A 103 -5.87 5.72 7.73
CA VAL A 103 -4.45 5.99 8.02
C VAL A 103 -4.24 6.13 9.53
N GLN A 104 -5.12 6.86 10.21
CA GLN A 104 -5.08 7.00 11.66
C GLN A 104 -5.21 5.64 12.37
N GLU A 105 -6.15 4.79 11.96
CA GLU A 105 -6.31 3.46 12.53
C GLU A 105 -5.10 2.56 12.24
N LEU A 106 -4.54 2.63 11.03
CA LEU A 106 -3.33 1.90 10.68
C LEU A 106 -2.14 2.32 11.54
N SER A 107 -1.95 3.63 11.76
CA SER A 107 -0.88 4.18 12.60
C SER A 107 -0.98 3.74 14.05
N ARG A 108 -2.20 3.53 14.57
CA ARG A 108 -2.41 3.00 15.92
C ARG A 108 -1.90 1.57 16.10
N ILE A 109 -1.93 0.74 15.05
CA ILE A 109 -1.70 -0.71 15.12
C ILE A 109 -0.40 -1.16 14.46
N ALA A 110 0.17 -0.37 13.55
CA ALA A 110 1.35 -0.73 12.80
C ALA A 110 2.59 -0.78 13.70
N GLU A 111 3.41 -1.81 13.50
CA GLU A 111 4.70 -2.00 14.18
C GLU A 111 5.87 -1.45 13.33
N CYS A 112 5.55 -0.88 12.16
CA CYS A 112 6.50 -0.31 11.20
C CYS A 112 6.04 1.10 10.75
N TYR A 113 6.76 1.71 9.81
CA TYR A 113 6.39 3.04 9.33
C TYR A 113 5.05 3.04 8.59
N VAL A 114 4.29 4.12 8.71
CA VAL A 114 3.03 4.31 8.00
C VAL A 114 3.26 5.18 6.77
N THR A 115 2.66 4.81 5.65
CA THR A 115 2.69 5.62 4.42
C THR A 115 1.28 5.82 3.88
N ALA A 116 1.05 6.94 3.19
CA ALA A 116 -0.24 7.22 2.58
C ALA A 116 -0.07 7.95 1.24
N HIS A 117 -0.81 7.49 0.22
CA HIS A 117 -0.85 8.10 -1.11
C HIS A 117 -2.31 8.21 -1.59
N PRO A 118 -3.10 9.16 -1.03
CA PRO A 118 -4.50 9.33 -1.41
C PRO A 118 -4.64 9.86 -2.85
N ASN A 119 -5.81 9.64 -3.44
CA ASN A 119 -6.18 10.29 -4.69
C ASN A 119 -6.45 11.78 -4.47
N ALA A 120 -6.46 12.55 -5.56
CA ALA A 120 -6.91 13.93 -5.59
C ALA A 120 -8.45 14.03 -5.49
N GLY A 121 -9.04 13.43 -4.46
CA GLY A 121 -10.48 13.25 -4.31
C GLY A 121 -11.03 12.06 -5.12
N LEU A 122 -12.36 11.92 -5.15
CA LEU A 122 -13.05 10.98 -6.03
C LEU A 122 -13.11 11.54 -7.45
N PRO A 123 -13.06 10.69 -8.49
CA PRO A 123 -13.22 11.16 -9.86
C PRO A 123 -14.62 11.73 -10.09
N ASN A 124 -14.71 12.84 -10.83
CA ASN A 124 -15.97 13.45 -11.22
C ASN A 124 -16.64 12.67 -12.36
N ALA A 125 -17.83 13.12 -12.81
CA ALA A 125 -18.60 12.44 -13.86
C ALA A 125 -17.88 12.36 -15.23
N PHE A 126 -16.80 13.12 -15.42
CA PHE A 126 -15.95 13.12 -16.61
C PHE A 126 -14.64 12.32 -16.41
N GLY A 127 -14.44 11.73 -15.23
CA GLY A 127 -13.23 10.97 -14.89
C GLY A 127 -12.04 11.84 -14.47
N GLU A 128 -12.26 13.13 -14.21
CA GLU A 128 -11.23 14.07 -13.75
C GLU A 128 -11.20 14.16 -12.22
N TYR A 129 -10.13 14.71 -11.68
CA TYR A 129 -9.94 14.91 -10.24
C TYR A 129 -9.94 16.41 -9.92
N ASP A 130 -10.90 16.83 -9.10
CA ASP A 130 -11.15 18.25 -8.83
C ASP A 130 -10.37 18.79 -7.62
N LEU A 131 -9.73 17.92 -6.81
CA LEU A 131 -8.95 18.37 -5.65
C LEU A 131 -7.63 18.99 -6.11
N ASP A 132 -7.45 20.27 -5.79
CA ASP A 132 -6.22 20.99 -6.12
C ASP A 132 -5.05 20.66 -5.16
N ALA A 133 -3.85 21.03 -5.60
CA ALA A 133 -2.62 20.74 -4.88
C ALA A 133 -2.52 21.44 -3.51
N ASP A 134 -3.06 22.67 -3.37
CA ASP A 134 -2.98 23.43 -2.12
C ASP A 134 -3.90 22.82 -1.06
N THR A 135 -5.10 22.41 -1.47
CA THR A 135 -6.05 21.69 -0.59
C THR A 135 -5.47 20.34 -0.17
N MET A 136 -4.93 19.55 -1.11
CA MET A 136 -4.29 18.27 -0.81
C MET A 136 -3.11 18.45 0.17
N ALA A 137 -2.22 19.40 -0.08
CA ALA A 137 -1.08 19.67 0.78
C ALA A 137 -1.49 20.09 2.20
N THR A 138 -2.58 20.87 2.32
CA THR A 138 -3.13 21.28 3.62
C THR A 138 -3.63 20.07 4.42
N GLN A 139 -4.34 19.15 3.78
CA GLN A 139 -4.88 17.96 4.44
C GLN A 139 -3.78 16.96 4.82
N ILE A 140 -2.82 16.69 3.92
CA ILE A 140 -1.69 15.81 4.22
C ILE A 140 -0.83 16.36 5.36
N ARG A 141 -0.62 17.69 5.41
CA ARG A 141 0.11 18.33 6.51
C ARG A 141 -0.56 18.07 7.85
N GLU A 142 -1.88 18.15 7.90
CA GLU A 142 -2.63 17.90 9.15
C GLU A 142 -2.39 16.48 9.68
N TRP A 143 -2.28 15.46 8.81
CA TRP A 143 -2.00 14.09 9.24
C TRP A 143 -0.63 13.98 9.88
N ALA A 144 0.38 14.52 9.20
CA ALA A 144 1.75 14.53 9.68
C ALA A 144 1.90 15.29 11.02
N GLU A 145 1.20 16.41 11.19
CA GLU A 145 1.17 17.17 12.45
C GLU A 145 0.42 16.43 13.57
N ALA A 146 -0.62 15.66 13.22
CA ALA A 146 -1.37 14.84 14.15
C ALA A 146 -0.66 13.51 14.51
N GLY A 147 0.42 13.16 13.81
CA GLY A 147 1.29 12.04 14.12
C GLY A 147 0.87 10.70 13.52
N PHE A 148 0.16 10.70 12.39
CA PHE A 148 -0.14 9.49 11.61
C PHE A 148 0.01 9.71 10.11
#